data_AF-A0A7S2HS33-F1
#
_entry.id   AF-A0A7S2HS33-F1
#
_cell.length_a   1.000
_cell.length_b   1.000
_cell.length_c   1.000
_cell.angle_alpha   90.00
_cell.angle_beta   90.00
_cell.angle_gamma   90.00
#
_symmetry.space_group_name_H-M   'P 1'
#
loop_
_entity.id
_entity.type
_entity.pdbx_description
1 polymer ?
#
loop_
_entity_poly.entity_id
_entity_poly.type
_entity_poly.pdbx_seq_one_letter_code
_entity_poly.pdbx_strand_id
1 'polypeptide(L)'
;MIIQSLSKLCVLLFLVSVVLIIDSSSAAVTNRPVLSITVRDGDVTNENNYFDYFCPTIHAKYSKAGKDPFPVDIQYGYFVAPSINRPSCSVWGKASQNIAGWRITAGAAVAAIRQKIVKQSSTTRNYPSSSSLKADIDMRAENPQNDISARIFASDMSISRIEFTKGYTTTSRHNNNNNNNRFTINPRYNPLTNTADVMFGYTTQSTSVKLHASRKSQQLSIAQQINESNVLTPTIGSDGDVSLRWEKQLLKGNDDDERSSYIATTLKPRESIHVEWKDGLWNANMNIPMDGSMEEDGGMHVGIRREVVF
;
A
#
# COMPACT_ATOMS: atom_id res chain seq x y z
N MET A 1 15.96 1.20 -28.01
CA MET A 1 14.89 0.39 -27.37
C MET A 1 14.00 1.18 -26.40
N ILE A 2 14.50 2.22 -25.71
CA ILE A 2 13.74 3.05 -24.74
C ILE A 2 12.71 3.99 -25.42
N ILE A 3 12.99 4.48 -26.62
CA ILE A 3 12.11 5.40 -27.37
C ILE A 3 10.80 4.71 -27.84
N GLN A 4 10.84 3.38 -28.08
CA GLN A 4 9.65 2.61 -28.45
C GLN A 4 8.74 2.27 -27.25
N SER A 5 9.21 2.39 -26.00
CA SER A 5 8.33 2.20 -24.82
C SER A 5 7.61 3.49 -24.43
N LEU A 6 8.23 4.65 -24.70
CA LEU A 6 7.62 5.97 -24.49
C LEU A 6 6.41 6.21 -25.41
N SER A 7 6.47 5.80 -26.68
CA SER A 7 5.31 5.91 -27.58
C SER A 7 4.13 5.02 -27.14
N LYS A 8 4.40 3.86 -26.53
CA LYS A 8 3.38 2.95 -25.98
C LYS A 8 2.77 3.49 -24.67
N LEU A 9 3.55 4.22 -23.87
CA LEU A 9 3.09 4.90 -22.66
C LEU A 9 2.17 6.09 -22.98
N CYS A 10 2.48 6.85 -24.04
CA CYS A 10 1.58 7.90 -24.55
C CYS A 10 0.26 7.32 -25.08
N VAL A 11 0.28 6.17 -25.75
CA VAL A 11 -0.94 5.46 -26.18
C VAL A 11 -1.75 4.97 -24.98
N LEU A 12 -1.10 4.58 -23.87
CA LEU A 12 -1.78 4.18 -22.63
C LEU A 12 -2.44 5.37 -21.92
N LEU A 13 -1.77 6.54 -21.87
CA LEU A 13 -2.37 7.79 -21.39
C LEU A 13 -3.54 8.22 -22.29
N PHE A 14 -3.44 8.00 -23.60
CA PHE A 14 -4.53 8.21 -24.54
C PHE A 14 -5.69 7.23 -24.29
N LEU A 15 -5.43 5.97 -23.96
CA LEU A 15 -6.46 4.97 -23.63
C LEU A 15 -7.20 5.25 -22.31
N VAL A 16 -6.51 5.77 -21.29
CA VAL A 16 -7.17 6.24 -20.05
C VAL A 16 -8.07 7.46 -20.34
N SER A 17 -7.68 8.29 -21.30
CA SER A 17 -8.53 9.38 -21.82
C SER A 17 -9.75 8.86 -22.57
N VAL A 18 -9.61 7.75 -23.31
CA VAL A 18 -10.70 7.09 -24.06
C VAL A 18 -11.70 6.38 -23.13
N VAL A 19 -11.28 5.88 -21.96
CA VAL A 19 -12.20 5.29 -20.97
C VAL A 19 -13.15 6.32 -20.36
N LEU A 20 -12.81 7.62 -20.42
CA LEU A 20 -13.71 8.73 -20.06
C LEU A 20 -14.65 9.15 -21.22
N ILE A 21 -14.47 8.62 -22.44
CA ILE A 21 -15.23 8.98 -23.66
C ILE A 21 -15.92 7.73 -24.26
N ILE A 22 -16.48 6.84 -23.42
CA ILE A 22 -17.34 5.75 -23.89
C ILE A 22 -18.79 6.10 -23.57
N ASP A 23 -19.35 7.02 -24.37
CA ASP A 23 -20.75 6.93 -24.78
C ASP A 23 -20.84 7.33 -26.25
N SER A 24 -21.70 6.64 -27.01
CA SER A 24 -22.07 6.84 -28.43
C SER A 24 -21.20 6.25 -29.56
N SER A 25 -21.00 4.93 -29.60
CA SER A 25 -20.93 4.26 -30.92
C SER A 25 -21.53 2.85 -30.88
N SER A 26 -22.71 2.72 -31.49
CA SER A 26 -23.43 1.48 -31.73
C SER A 26 -22.75 0.63 -32.80
N ALA A 27 -21.98 -0.36 -32.38
CA ALA A 27 -21.64 -1.51 -33.22
C ALA A 27 -22.09 -2.79 -32.50
N ALA A 28 -22.84 -3.64 -33.21
CA ALA A 28 -23.32 -4.91 -32.69
C ALA A 28 -22.13 -5.85 -32.43
N VAL A 29 -21.74 -5.99 -31.17
CA VAL A 29 -20.65 -6.85 -30.72
C VAL A 29 -21.23 -7.96 -29.84
N THR A 30 -20.93 -9.21 -30.19
CA THR A 30 -21.34 -10.45 -29.49
C THR A 30 -20.72 -10.64 -28.10
N ASN A 31 -19.87 -9.71 -27.67
CA ASN A 31 -19.32 -9.64 -26.31
C ASN A 31 -20.06 -8.53 -25.55
N ARG A 32 -21.23 -8.84 -25.00
CA ARG A 32 -21.95 -7.88 -24.15
C ARG A 32 -21.27 -7.81 -22.78
N PRO A 33 -21.17 -6.62 -22.16
CA PRO A 33 -20.68 -6.51 -20.79
C PRO A 33 -21.57 -7.34 -19.86
N VAL A 34 -20.95 -8.09 -18.94
CA VAL A 34 -21.67 -8.79 -17.88
C VAL A 34 -21.96 -7.77 -16.80
N LEU A 35 -23.24 -7.41 -16.67
CA LEU A 35 -23.74 -6.53 -15.63
C LEU A 35 -24.05 -7.34 -14.38
N SER A 36 -23.53 -6.91 -13.23
CA SER A 36 -23.88 -7.47 -11.93
C SER A 36 -24.33 -6.34 -11.01
N ILE A 37 -25.51 -6.52 -10.44
CA ILE A 37 -26.10 -5.61 -9.45
C ILE A 37 -26.12 -6.37 -8.14
N THR A 38 -25.37 -5.89 -7.16
CA THR A 38 -25.43 -6.42 -5.80
C THR A 38 -26.15 -5.40 -4.93
N VAL A 39 -27.28 -5.82 -4.37
CA VAL A 39 -28.02 -5.04 -3.38
C VAL A 39 -27.74 -5.68 -2.03
N ARG A 40 -27.09 -4.95 -1.13
CA ARG A 40 -27.01 -5.35 0.28
C ARG A 40 -28.24 -4.78 0.98
N ASP A 41 -29.05 -5.66 1.54
CA ASP A 41 -30.14 -5.26 2.44
C ASP A 41 -29.51 -4.67 3.70
N GLY A 42 -30.08 -3.56 4.17
CA GLY A 42 -29.60 -2.91 5.39
C GLY A 42 -30.24 -3.55 6.61
N ASP A 43 -29.52 -3.54 7.73
CA ASP A 43 -30.05 -4.13 8.97
C ASP A 43 -31.14 -3.21 9.55
N VAL A 44 -32.37 -3.71 9.61
CA VAL A 44 -33.55 -2.97 10.07
C VAL A 44 -33.69 -3.05 11.61
N THR A 45 -32.76 -3.69 12.32
CA THR A 45 -32.98 -4.10 13.72
C THR A 45 -32.40 -3.17 14.80
N ASN A 46 -31.74 -2.07 14.46
CA ASN A 46 -31.14 -1.22 15.49
C ASN A 46 -32.12 -0.24 16.14
N GLU A 47 -32.30 -0.40 17.47
CA GLU A 47 -33.14 0.37 18.40
C GLU A 47 -32.81 1.89 18.47
N ASN A 48 -31.84 2.37 17.68
CA ASN A 48 -31.34 3.75 17.68
C ASN A 48 -31.83 4.61 16.50
N ASN A 49 -32.93 4.24 15.82
CA ASN A 49 -33.49 5.01 14.68
C ASN A 49 -32.49 5.29 13.54
N TYR A 50 -31.43 4.48 13.42
CA TYR A 50 -30.51 4.50 12.28
C TYR A 50 -30.92 3.37 11.34
N PHE A 51 -31.74 3.70 10.34
CA PHE A 51 -31.98 2.82 9.23
C PHE A 51 -30.68 2.68 8.43
N ASP A 52 -30.05 1.51 8.47
CA ASP A 52 -29.13 1.13 7.41
C ASP A 52 -29.97 0.95 6.15
N TYR A 53 -29.86 1.88 5.21
CA TYR A 53 -30.60 1.80 3.95
C TYR A 53 -29.77 1.08 2.87
N PHE A 54 -30.48 0.63 1.84
CA PHE A 54 -29.95 -0.04 0.64
C PHE A 54 -28.67 0.61 0.10
N CYS A 55 -27.59 -0.18 0.04
CA CYS A 55 -26.35 0.17 -0.66
C CYS A 55 -26.27 -0.60 -1.99
N PRO A 56 -26.89 -0.15 -3.09
CA PRO A 56 -26.69 -0.81 -4.38
C PRO A 56 -25.27 -0.58 -4.87
N THR A 57 -24.55 -1.66 -5.14
CA THR A 57 -23.31 -1.63 -5.90
C THR A 57 -23.59 -2.20 -7.28
N ILE A 58 -23.50 -1.35 -8.30
CA ILE A 58 -23.57 -1.80 -9.68
C ILE A 58 -22.15 -1.87 -10.21
N HIS A 59 -21.78 -3.01 -10.79
CA HIS A 59 -20.55 -3.12 -11.54
C HIS A 59 -20.78 -3.89 -12.83
N ALA A 60 -20.01 -3.54 -13.85
CA ALA A 60 -20.01 -4.25 -15.12
C ALA A 60 -18.59 -4.65 -15.46
N LYS A 61 -18.46 -5.85 -16.02
CA LYS A 61 -17.20 -6.38 -16.53
C LYS A 61 -17.32 -6.57 -18.03
N TYR A 62 -16.38 -6.00 -18.75
CA TYR A 62 -16.21 -6.19 -20.17
C TYR A 62 -14.83 -6.81 -20.40
N SER A 63 -14.81 -8.02 -20.93
CA SER A 63 -13.58 -8.65 -21.41
C SER A 63 -13.80 -8.95 -22.88
N LYS A 64 -12.95 -8.41 -23.75
CA LYS A 64 -12.98 -8.75 -25.17
C LYS A 64 -12.00 -9.91 -25.41
N ALA A 65 -12.47 -11.13 -25.16
CA ALA A 65 -11.81 -12.31 -25.70
C ALA A 65 -12.18 -12.45 -27.19
N GLY A 66 -11.21 -12.23 -28.09
CA GLY A 66 -11.40 -12.27 -29.54
C GLY A 66 -10.10 -11.93 -30.29
N LYS A 67 -10.10 -12.03 -31.63
CA LYS A 67 -8.93 -11.91 -32.56
C LYS A 67 -8.07 -10.63 -32.47
N ASP A 68 -8.32 -9.75 -31.51
CA ASP A 68 -7.44 -8.60 -31.27
C ASP A 68 -6.10 -9.08 -30.71
N PRO A 69 -4.97 -8.57 -31.21
CA PRO A 69 -3.64 -9.01 -30.77
C PRO A 69 -3.36 -8.66 -29.30
N PHE A 70 -4.18 -7.79 -28.68
CA PHE A 70 -4.01 -7.34 -27.30
C PHE A 70 -5.40 -7.13 -26.64
N PRO A 71 -5.99 -8.16 -26.00
CA PRO A 71 -7.28 -8.01 -25.31
C PRO A 71 -7.14 -7.10 -24.08
N VAL A 72 -8.14 -6.27 -23.82
CA VAL A 72 -8.23 -5.40 -22.63
C VAL A 72 -9.43 -5.83 -21.79
N ASP A 73 -9.20 -6.01 -20.49
CA ASP A 73 -10.23 -6.25 -19.50
C ASP A 73 -10.61 -4.93 -18.83
N ILE A 74 -11.89 -4.57 -18.88
CA ILE A 74 -12.43 -3.35 -18.28
C ILE A 74 -13.45 -3.74 -17.21
N GLN A 75 -13.32 -3.14 -16.04
CA GLN A 75 -14.25 -3.25 -14.93
C GLN A 75 -14.62 -1.85 -14.49
N TYR A 76 -15.90 -1.58 -14.25
CA TYR A 76 -16.33 -0.29 -13.72
C TYR A 76 -17.53 -0.49 -12.81
N GLY A 77 -17.73 0.45 -11.91
CA GLY A 77 -18.87 0.43 -11.03
C GLY A 77 -19.10 1.76 -10.34
N TYR A 78 -20.21 1.84 -9.63
CA TYR A 78 -20.49 2.94 -8.75
C TYR A 78 -21.00 2.40 -7.40
N PHE A 79 -20.67 3.13 -6.35
CA PHE A 79 -21.11 2.86 -5.00
C PHE A 79 -21.92 4.06 -4.51
N VAL A 80 -23.10 3.80 -3.95
CA VAL A 80 -23.95 4.83 -3.35
C VAL A 80 -23.96 4.60 -1.84
N ALA A 81 -23.39 5.53 -1.08
CA ALA A 81 -23.50 5.51 0.36
C ALA A 81 -24.87 6.06 0.78
N PRO A 82 -25.66 5.32 1.56
CA PRO A 82 -26.93 5.79 2.08
C PRO A 82 -26.68 6.87 3.13
N SER A 83 -27.40 7.99 3.04
CA SER A 83 -27.37 9.06 4.02
C SER A 83 -28.64 9.89 3.90
N ILE A 84 -29.36 10.04 5.02
CA ILE A 84 -30.68 10.69 5.11
C ILE A 84 -30.64 12.15 4.62
N ASN A 85 -29.48 12.81 4.75
CA ASN A 85 -29.32 14.22 4.40
C ASN A 85 -28.38 14.48 3.22
N ARG A 86 -27.54 13.51 2.83
CA ARG A 86 -26.40 13.71 1.90
C ARG A 86 -25.96 12.39 1.23
N PRO A 87 -26.68 11.86 0.24
CA PRO A 87 -26.20 10.70 -0.50
C PRO A 87 -24.86 11.04 -1.17
N SER A 88 -23.88 10.16 -1.03
CA SER A 88 -22.58 10.29 -1.70
C SER A 88 -22.39 9.13 -2.67
N CYS A 89 -22.15 9.42 -3.94
CA CYS A 89 -21.85 8.40 -4.95
C CYS A 89 -20.38 8.43 -5.33
N SER A 90 -19.67 7.31 -5.24
CA SER A 90 -18.35 7.18 -5.86
C SER A 90 -18.47 6.37 -7.15
N VAL A 91 -17.68 6.74 -8.15
CA VAL A 91 -17.57 6.02 -9.41
C VAL A 91 -16.14 5.52 -9.52
N TRP A 92 -15.96 4.28 -9.96
CA TRP A 92 -14.64 3.71 -10.17
C TRP A 92 -14.59 2.92 -11.48
N GLY A 93 -13.40 2.87 -12.06
CA GLY A 93 -13.09 2.12 -13.26
C GLY A 93 -11.70 1.50 -13.15
N LYS A 94 -11.49 0.38 -13.81
CA LYS A 94 -10.23 -0.34 -13.89
C LYS A 94 -10.10 -0.98 -15.26
N ALA A 95 -9.02 -0.67 -15.96
CA ALA A 95 -8.59 -1.38 -17.15
C ALA A 95 -7.35 -2.23 -16.82
N SER A 96 -7.26 -3.43 -17.36
CA SER A 96 -6.07 -4.27 -17.24
C SER A 96 -5.78 -5.03 -18.53
N GLN A 97 -4.51 -5.27 -18.79
CA GLN A 97 -4.04 -5.94 -19.99
C GLN A 97 -2.69 -6.60 -19.74
N ASN A 98 -2.42 -7.71 -20.45
CA ASN A 98 -1.10 -8.33 -20.49
C ASN A 98 -0.44 -8.07 -21.86
N ILE A 99 0.76 -7.47 -21.87
CA ILE A 99 1.53 -7.19 -23.08
C ILE A 99 2.95 -7.73 -22.89
N ALA A 100 3.34 -8.74 -23.67
CA ALA A 100 4.70 -9.29 -23.65
C ALA A 100 5.25 -9.59 -22.23
N GLY A 101 4.43 -10.25 -21.40
CA GLY A 101 4.77 -10.59 -20.01
C GLY A 101 4.59 -9.46 -18.99
N TRP A 102 4.21 -8.25 -19.42
CA TRP A 102 3.83 -7.16 -18.54
C TRP A 102 2.33 -7.15 -18.28
N ARG A 103 1.94 -7.27 -17.01
CA ARG A 103 0.59 -6.99 -16.53
C ARG A 103 0.46 -5.51 -16.24
N ILE A 104 -0.27 -4.80 -17.09
CA ILE A 104 -0.56 -3.38 -16.95
C ILE A 104 -1.98 -3.24 -16.39
N THR A 105 -2.16 -2.35 -15.43
CA THR A 105 -3.44 -2.04 -14.81
C THR A 105 -3.54 -0.54 -14.61
N ALA A 106 -4.66 0.07 -14.95
CA ALA A 106 -4.96 1.46 -14.65
C ALA A 106 -6.34 1.51 -13.99
N GLY A 107 -6.39 2.00 -12.75
CA GLY A 107 -7.62 2.24 -12.01
C GLY A 107 -7.84 3.72 -11.80
N ALA A 108 -9.09 4.15 -11.80
CA ALA A 108 -9.49 5.49 -11.40
C ALA A 108 -10.70 5.39 -10.47
N ALA A 109 -10.73 6.22 -9.44
CA ALA A 109 -11.86 6.38 -8.54
C ALA A 109 -12.13 7.87 -8.33
N VAL A 110 -13.40 8.26 -8.43
CA VAL A 110 -13.88 9.61 -8.16
C VAL A 110 -14.75 9.56 -6.92
N ALA A 111 -14.31 10.21 -5.85
CA ALA A 111 -15.09 10.30 -4.63
C ALA A 111 -16.19 11.37 -4.78
N ALA A 112 -17.45 10.97 -4.57
CA ALA A 112 -18.60 11.80 -4.23
C ALA A 112 -18.70 13.16 -4.94
N ILE A 113 -19.45 13.21 -6.05
CA ILE A 113 -20.13 14.44 -6.49
C ILE A 113 -21.09 14.83 -5.37
N ARG A 114 -20.70 15.80 -4.55
CA ARG A 114 -21.58 16.37 -3.52
C ARG A 114 -22.70 17.13 -4.23
N GLN A 115 -23.85 16.50 -4.46
CA GLN A 115 -25.04 17.27 -4.76
C GLN A 115 -25.47 18.00 -3.49
N LYS A 116 -25.09 19.26 -3.36
CA LYS A 116 -25.75 20.15 -2.41
C LYS A 116 -27.17 20.33 -2.96
N ILE A 117 -28.14 19.62 -2.41
CA ILE A 117 -29.56 19.89 -2.67
C ILE A 117 -29.84 21.27 -2.07
N VAL A 118 -29.62 22.30 -2.86
CA VAL A 118 -30.08 23.65 -2.52
C VAL A 118 -31.59 23.62 -2.80
N LYS A 119 -32.41 23.69 -1.75
CA LYS A 119 -33.81 24.08 -1.89
C LYS A 119 -33.82 25.51 -2.44
N GLN A 120 -33.82 25.67 -3.76
CA GLN A 120 -33.95 26.98 -4.39
C GLN A 120 -35.17 26.98 -5.28
N SER A 121 -36.04 27.94 -4.95
CA SER A 121 -37.18 28.41 -5.71
C SER A 121 -36.90 28.42 -7.22
N SER A 122 -37.89 27.98 -7.98
CA SER A 122 -37.91 27.89 -9.44
C SER A 122 -37.28 29.11 -10.11
N THR A 123 -36.10 28.94 -10.73
CA THR A 123 -35.70 29.53 -12.04
C THR A 123 -34.22 29.38 -12.41
N THR A 124 -33.31 28.90 -11.54
CA THR A 124 -31.88 28.80 -11.94
C THR A 124 -31.29 27.43 -11.62
N ARG A 125 -31.03 26.63 -12.67
CA ARG A 125 -30.31 25.34 -12.58
C ARG A 125 -28.81 25.61 -12.38
N ASN A 126 -28.38 25.76 -11.13
CA ASN A 126 -26.96 25.79 -10.80
C ASN A 126 -26.40 24.37 -10.82
N TYR A 127 -25.80 23.96 -11.94
CA TYR A 127 -24.93 22.79 -11.96
C TYR A 127 -23.71 23.08 -11.07
N PRO A 128 -23.26 22.12 -10.23
CA PRO A 128 -22.00 22.29 -9.51
C PRO A 128 -20.88 22.53 -10.54
N SER A 129 -20.15 23.63 -10.37
CA SER A 129 -18.99 23.95 -11.20
C SER A 129 -17.99 22.79 -11.18
N SER A 130 -17.43 22.43 -12.33
CA SER A 130 -16.49 21.32 -12.56
C SER A 130 -15.18 21.37 -11.76
N SER A 131 -14.99 22.39 -10.92
CA SER A 131 -13.79 22.69 -10.15
C SER A 131 -13.58 21.83 -8.88
N SER A 132 -14.42 20.83 -8.61
CA SER A 132 -14.32 19.99 -7.39
C SER A 132 -14.28 18.47 -7.63
N LEU A 133 -14.13 18.02 -8.88
CA LEU A 133 -14.01 16.59 -9.18
C LEU A 133 -12.60 16.12 -8.81
N LYS A 134 -12.50 15.39 -7.70
CA LYS A 134 -11.27 14.76 -7.24
C LYS A 134 -11.23 13.32 -7.72
N ALA A 135 -10.24 13.01 -8.55
CA ALA A 135 -10.00 11.68 -9.07
C ALA A 135 -8.68 11.15 -8.54
N ASP A 136 -8.73 9.96 -7.94
CA ASP A 136 -7.55 9.16 -7.60
C ASP A 136 -7.31 8.15 -8.71
N ILE A 137 -6.09 8.12 -9.24
CA ILE A 137 -5.66 7.23 -10.31
C ILE A 137 -4.51 6.36 -9.80
N ASP A 138 -4.61 5.04 -9.98
CA ASP A 138 -3.57 4.05 -9.64
C ASP A 138 -3.21 3.27 -10.90
N MET A 139 -2.01 3.51 -11.43
CA MET A 139 -1.47 2.77 -12.56
C MET A 139 -0.36 1.83 -12.09
N ARG A 140 -0.38 0.60 -12.56
CA ARG A 140 0.60 -0.44 -12.24
C ARG A 140 1.06 -1.13 -13.51
N ALA A 141 2.34 -1.43 -13.57
CA ALA A 141 2.93 -2.31 -14.57
C ALA A 141 3.82 -3.31 -13.86
N GLU A 142 3.59 -4.60 -14.07
CA GLU A 142 4.28 -5.67 -13.36
C GLU A 142 4.78 -6.72 -14.36
N ASN A 143 6.03 -7.11 -14.28
CA ASN A 143 6.60 -8.21 -15.02
C ASN A 143 7.11 -9.27 -14.03
N PRO A 144 6.30 -10.28 -13.70
CA PRO A 144 6.67 -11.31 -12.72
C PRO A 144 7.90 -12.12 -13.13
N GLN A 145 8.11 -12.33 -14.45
CA GLN A 145 9.24 -13.10 -14.97
C GLN A 145 10.57 -12.38 -14.74
N ASN A 146 10.58 -11.06 -14.92
CA ASN A 146 11.77 -10.24 -14.73
C ASN A 146 11.84 -9.62 -13.33
N ASP A 147 10.82 -9.82 -12.50
CA ASP A 147 10.71 -9.24 -11.16
C ASP A 147 10.89 -7.72 -11.17
N ILE A 148 10.12 -7.07 -12.04
CA ILE A 148 10.10 -5.62 -12.17
C ILE A 148 8.66 -5.15 -12.01
N SER A 149 8.45 -4.11 -11.23
CA SER A 149 7.19 -3.40 -11.20
C SER A 149 7.39 -1.89 -11.21
N ALA A 150 6.39 -1.18 -11.70
CA ALA A 150 6.25 0.26 -11.63
C ALA A 150 4.83 0.58 -11.17
N ARG A 151 4.70 1.62 -10.36
CA ARG A 151 3.41 2.12 -9.88
C ARG A 151 3.40 3.64 -9.92
N ILE A 152 2.30 4.21 -10.39
CA ILE A 152 2.08 5.65 -10.42
C ILE A 152 0.75 5.90 -9.73
N PHE A 153 0.77 6.81 -8.76
CA PHE A 153 -0.42 7.35 -8.14
C PHE A 153 -0.60 8.79 -8.57
N ALA A 154 -1.81 9.14 -8.95
CA ALA A 154 -2.24 10.52 -9.06
C ALA A 154 -3.46 10.75 -8.18
N SER A 155 -3.54 11.93 -7.60
CA SER A 155 -4.71 12.41 -6.86
C SER A 155 -4.95 13.85 -7.29
N ASP A 156 -6.21 14.26 -7.38
CA ASP A 156 -6.59 15.59 -7.86
C ASP A 156 -5.93 15.93 -9.22
N MET A 157 -5.92 14.96 -10.13
CA MET A 157 -5.31 15.04 -11.47
C MET A 157 -3.80 15.34 -11.49
N SER A 158 -3.13 15.26 -10.34
CA SER A 158 -1.69 15.48 -10.22
C SER A 158 -0.99 14.21 -9.75
N ILE A 159 0.13 13.86 -10.36
CA ILE A 159 0.93 12.70 -9.93
C ILE A 159 1.44 12.96 -8.52
N SER A 160 1.05 12.14 -7.55
CA SER A 160 1.47 12.27 -6.16
C SER A 160 2.61 11.34 -5.80
N ARG A 161 2.81 10.26 -6.57
CA ARG A 161 3.85 9.28 -6.27
C ARG A 161 4.17 8.40 -7.47
N ILE A 162 5.45 8.11 -7.66
CA ILE A 162 5.99 7.16 -8.62
C ILE A 162 6.87 6.20 -7.84
N GLU A 163 6.65 4.90 -8.01
CA GLU A 163 7.43 3.84 -7.35
C GLU A 163 7.90 2.86 -8.42
N PHE A 164 9.15 2.42 -8.34
CA PHE A 164 9.63 1.27 -9.10
C PHE A 164 10.09 0.21 -8.13
N THR A 165 9.99 -1.06 -8.51
CA THR A 165 10.61 -2.15 -7.76
C THR A 165 11.36 -3.03 -8.75
N LYS A 166 12.63 -3.30 -8.45
CA LYS A 166 13.40 -4.34 -9.13
C LYS A 166 13.82 -5.36 -8.09
N GLY A 167 13.43 -6.60 -8.34
CA GLY A 167 13.90 -7.77 -7.65
C GLY A 167 14.95 -8.54 -8.43
N TYR A 168 15.81 -9.23 -7.72
CA TYR A 168 16.66 -10.28 -8.27
C TYR A 168 16.83 -11.37 -7.24
N THR A 169 16.58 -12.62 -7.62
CA THR A 169 16.75 -13.79 -6.75
C THR A 169 17.88 -14.63 -7.31
N THR A 170 18.89 -14.89 -6.49
CA THR A 170 19.95 -15.85 -6.79
C THR A 170 19.76 -17.07 -5.92
N THR A 171 19.92 -18.25 -6.49
CA THR A 171 20.03 -19.48 -5.70
C THR A 171 21.50 -19.77 -5.45
N SER A 172 21.91 -19.75 -4.19
CA SER A 172 23.21 -20.26 -3.77
C SER A 172 23.03 -21.70 -3.29
N ARG A 173 23.95 -22.59 -3.68
CA ARG A 173 23.98 -23.96 -3.19
C ARG A 173 25.07 -24.07 -2.13
N HIS A 174 24.69 -24.34 -0.89
CA HIS A 174 25.63 -24.59 0.20
C HIS A 174 25.19 -25.85 0.95
N ASN A 175 26.10 -26.81 1.13
CA ASN A 175 25.84 -28.07 1.85
C ASN A 175 24.54 -28.79 1.43
N ASN A 176 24.29 -28.91 0.11
CA ASN A 176 23.06 -29.50 -0.45
C ASN A 176 21.73 -28.78 -0.13
N ASN A 177 21.77 -27.61 0.52
CA ASN A 177 20.62 -26.74 0.67
C ASN A 177 20.65 -25.65 -0.41
N ASN A 178 19.49 -25.42 -1.04
CA ASN A 178 19.26 -24.33 -1.96
C ASN A 178 18.78 -23.12 -1.17
N ASN A 179 19.67 -22.14 -0.99
CA ASN A 179 19.34 -20.90 -0.31
C ASN A 179 19.04 -19.83 -1.36
N ASN A 180 17.81 -19.32 -1.34
CA ASN A 180 17.42 -18.20 -2.18
C ASN A 180 17.84 -16.90 -1.49
N ASN A 181 18.79 -16.20 -2.09
CA ASN A 181 19.15 -14.85 -1.69
C ASN A 181 18.37 -13.87 -2.57
N ARG A 182 17.78 -12.87 -1.94
CA ARG A 182 16.91 -11.89 -2.56
C ARG A 182 17.53 -10.51 -2.47
N PHE A 183 17.65 -9.85 -3.60
CA PHE A 183 18.01 -8.45 -3.73
C PHE A 183 16.80 -7.65 -4.21
N THR A 184 16.56 -6.47 -3.64
CA THR A 184 15.50 -5.56 -4.03
C THR A 184 15.98 -4.11 -4.04
N ILE A 185 15.55 -3.34 -5.03
CA ILE A 185 15.68 -1.88 -5.06
C ILE A 185 14.28 -1.31 -5.33
N ASN A 186 13.84 -0.37 -4.50
CA ASN A 186 12.58 0.33 -4.61
C ASN A 186 12.79 1.85 -4.53
N PRO A 187 13.11 2.53 -5.66
CA PRO A 187 13.15 3.98 -5.70
C PRO A 187 11.73 4.53 -5.76
N ARG A 188 11.53 5.64 -5.06
CA ARG A 188 10.26 6.36 -4.96
C ARG A 188 10.48 7.84 -5.18
N TYR A 189 9.54 8.47 -5.87
CA TYR A 189 9.55 9.91 -6.12
C TYR A 189 8.15 10.49 -5.98
N ASN A 190 8.05 11.60 -5.26
CA ASN A 190 6.86 12.43 -5.20
C ASN A 190 7.17 13.77 -5.88
N PRO A 191 6.62 14.05 -7.07
CA PRO A 191 6.88 15.30 -7.77
C PRO A 191 6.18 16.51 -7.13
N LEU A 192 5.11 16.32 -6.34
CA LEU A 192 4.41 17.42 -5.64
C LEU A 192 5.28 18.01 -4.54
N THR A 193 5.97 17.15 -3.78
CA THR A 193 6.86 17.56 -2.68
C THR A 193 8.32 17.64 -3.11
N ASN A 194 8.63 17.25 -4.35
CA ASN A 194 9.98 17.07 -4.87
C ASN A 194 10.88 16.22 -3.95
N THR A 195 10.31 15.17 -3.35
CA THR A 195 11.02 14.25 -2.46
C THR A 195 11.28 12.94 -3.16
N ALA A 196 12.51 12.45 -3.07
CA ALA A 196 12.91 11.14 -3.57
C ALA A 196 13.58 10.34 -2.46
N ASP A 197 13.34 9.04 -2.46
CA ASP A 197 14.01 8.08 -1.60
C ASP A 197 14.21 6.76 -2.34
N VAL A 198 15.13 5.95 -1.84
CA VAL A 198 15.42 4.62 -2.36
C VAL A 198 15.54 3.66 -1.20
N MET A 199 14.80 2.56 -1.29
CA MET A 199 14.96 1.41 -0.41
C MET A 199 15.76 0.34 -1.13
N PHE A 200 16.87 -0.06 -0.53
CA PHE A 200 17.63 -1.24 -0.93
C PHE A 200 17.41 -2.34 0.11
N GLY A 201 17.17 -3.55 -0.38
CA GLY A 201 17.03 -4.74 0.44
C GLY A 201 17.92 -5.85 -0.07
N TYR A 202 18.59 -6.55 0.85
CA TYR A 202 19.18 -7.84 0.60
C TYR A 202 18.70 -8.80 1.69
N THR A 203 18.32 -10.02 1.36
CA THR A 203 17.84 -10.99 2.34
C THR A 203 18.28 -12.39 1.96
N THR A 204 18.81 -13.12 2.93
CA THR A 204 19.10 -14.56 2.89
C THR A 204 18.27 -15.25 3.97
N GLN A 205 18.53 -16.54 4.21
CA GLN A 205 17.88 -17.28 5.30
C GLN A 205 18.19 -16.69 6.70
N SER A 206 19.40 -16.17 6.91
CA SER A 206 19.88 -15.75 8.24
C SER A 206 20.34 -14.29 8.29
N THR A 207 20.23 -13.54 7.20
CA THR A 207 20.68 -12.14 7.16
C THR A 207 19.74 -11.28 6.33
N SER A 208 19.40 -10.10 6.83
CA SER A 208 18.65 -9.07 6.10
C SER A 208 19.39 -7.75 6.21
N VAL A 209 19.72 -7.15 5.06
CA VAL A 209 20.28 -5.81 4.97
C VAL A 209 19.23 -4.89 4.39
N LYS A 210 19.00 -3.76 5.04
CA LYS A 210 18.10 -2.70 4.57
C LYS A 210 18.85 -1.38 4.57
N LEU A 211 18.87 -0.71 3.42
CA LEU A 211 19.37 0.66 3.31
C LEU A 211 18.23 1.53 2.83
N HIS A 212 17.83 2.50 3.65
CA HIS A 212 16.92 3.56 3.29
C HIS A 212 17.74 4.82 3.04
N ALA A 213 17.68 5.37 1.83
CA ALA A 213 18.42 6.58 1.48
C ALA A 213 17.46 7.64 0.90
N SER A 214 17.55 8.86 1.41
CA SER A 214 16.86 10.04 0.90
C SER A 214 17.80 11.24 0.94
N ARG A 215 17.37 12.39 0.41
CA ARG A 215 18.17 13.63 0.49
C ARG A 215 18.44 14.11 1.92
N LYS A 216 17.56 13.79 2.87
CA LYS A 216 17.60 14.32 4.25
C LYS A 216 18.03 13.29 5.30
N SER A 217 18.02 12.01 4.96
CA SER A 217 18.25 10.93 5.91
C SER A 217 18.72 9.69 5.18
N GLN A 218 19.69 9.00 5.76
CA GLN A 218 20.16 7.69 5.32
C GLN A 218 20.20 6.78 6.54
N GLN A 219 19.79 5.52 6.37
CA GLN A 219 19.78 4.54 7.45
C GLN A 219 20.14 3.17 6.88
N LEU A 220 21.22 2.57 7.40
CA LEU A 220 21.62 1.20 7.10
C LEU A 220 21.30 0.32 8.31
N SER A 221 20.62 -0.79 8.09
CA SER A 221 20.32 -1.80 9.12
C SER A 221 20.71 -3.18 8.62
N ILE A 222 21.41 -3.95 9.45
CA ILE A 222 21.86 -5.32 9.13
C ILE A 222 21.33 -6.24 10.22
N ALA A 223 20.26 -6.98 9.96
CA ALA A 223 19.78 -8.02 10.86
C ALA A 223 20.49 -9.35 10.53
N GLN A 224 21.07 -9.99 11.53
CA GLN A 224 21.72 -11.30 11.41
C GLN A 224 21.21 -12.24 12.49
N GLN A 225 20.68 -13.39 12.05
CA GLN A 225 20.36 -14.50 12.92
C GLN A 225 21.66 -15.21 13.32
N ILE A 226 21.99 -15.18 14.61
CA ILE A 226 23.23 -15.78 15.15
C ILE A 226 23.00 -17.24 15.54
N ASN A 227 21.77 -17.59 15.93
CA ASN A 227 21.32 -18.96 16.16
C ASN A 227 19.78 -19.05 16.02
N GLU A 228 19.19 -20.20 16.33
CA GLU A 228 17.74 -20.46 16.15
C GLU A 228 16.81 -19.45 16.84
N SER A 229 17.25 -18.82 17.94
CA SER A 229 16.42 -17.90 18.72
C SER A 229 16.94 -16.47 18.76
N ASN A 230 18.18 -16.19 18.32
CA ASN A 230 18.82 -14.89 18.53
C ASN A 230 19.09 -14.15 17.22
N VAL A 231 18.70 -12.87 17.18
CA VAL A 231 18.95 -11.95 16.07
C VAL A 231 19.64 -10.70 16.59
N LEU A 232 20.65 -10.23 15.87
CA LEU A 232 21.35 -8.98 16.13
C LEU A 232 21.16 -8.02 14.95
N THR A 233 20.79 -6.78 15.24
CA THR A 233 20.46 -5.76 14.25
C THR A 233 21.14 -4.43 14.57
N PRO A 234 22.44 -4.25 14.24
CA PRO A 234 23.04 -2.93 14.16
C PRO A 234 22.32 -2.05 13.14
N THR A 235 22.20 -0.77 13.47
CA THR A 235 21.67 0.28 12.59
C THR A 235 22.55 1.52 12.67
N ILE A 236 22.86 2.13 11.52
CA ILE A 236 23.69 3.34 11.40
C ILE A 236 22.88 4.41 10.65
N GLY A 237 22.75 5.60 11.24
CA GLY A 237 22.13 6.80 10.68
C GLY A 237 23.11 7.69 9.91
N SER A 238 22.56 8.66 9.16
CA SER A 238 23.33 9.61 8.34
C SER A 238 24.19 10.59 9.14
N ASP A 239 23.84 10.83 10.39
CA ASP A 239 24.55 11.61 11.40
C ASP A 239 25.68 10.83 12.08
N GLY A 240 25.81 9.54 11.78
CA GLY A 240 26.72 8.63 12.47
C GLY A 240 26.12 8.03 13.74
N ASP A 241 24.83 8.26 14.02
CA ASP A 241 24.14 7.61 15.13
C ASP A 241 24.14 6.10 14.92
N VAL A 242 24.52 5.37 15.96
CA VAL A 242 24.56 3.91 15.94
C VAL A 242 23.55 3.38 16.95
N SER A 243 22.82 2.34 16.58
CA SER A 243 22.05 1.56 17.54
C SER A 243 22.28 0.07 17.31
N LEU A 244 22.15 -0.72 18.37
CA LEU A 244 22.27 -2.16 18.33
C LEU A 244 21.03 -2.77 18.97
N ARG A 245 20.21 -3.45 18.17
CA ARG A 245 19.11 -4.26 18.69
C ARG A 245 19.52 -5.72 18.76
N TRP A 246 19.41 -6.34 19.92
CA TRP A 246 19.44 -7.78 20.10
C TRP A 246 18.02 -8.26 20.39
N GLU A 247 17.61 -9.36 19.78
CA GLU A 247 16.30 -9.97 20.00
C GLU A 247 16.48 -11.47 20.22
N LYS A 248 15.80 -12.01 21.23
CA LYS A 248 15.73 -13.43 21.53
C LYS A 248 14.29 -13.90 21.56
N GLN A 249 13.94 -14.79 20.64
CA GLN A 249 12.69 -15.53 20.69
C GLN A 249 12.71 -16.48 21.89
N LEU A 250 11.71 -16.40 22.76
CA LEU A 250 11.57 -17.28 23.93
C LEU A 250 10.73 -18.51 23.60
N LEU A 251 9.59 -18.29 22.95
CA LEU A 251 8.67 -19.33 22.51
C LEU A 251 8.23 -19.00 21.09
N LYS A 252 8.36 -19.97 20.19
CA LYS A 252 7.77 -19.86 18.86
C LYS A 252 6.30 -20.19 19.02
N GLY A 253 5.41 -19.23 18.79
CA GLY A 253 3.98 -19.52 18.71
C GLY A 253 3.76 -20.60 17.65
N ASN A 254 2.77 -21.47 17.85
CA ASN A 254 2.28 -22.29 16.74
C ASN A 254 1.65 -21.37 15.69
N ASP A 255 1.50 -21.84 14.45
CA ASP A 255 1.02 -21.00 13.33
C ASP A 255 -0.36 -20.32 13.59
N ASP A 256 -1.14 -20.82 14.57
CA ASP A 256 -2.43 -20.27 15.00
C ASP A 256 -2.35 -19.35 16.25
N ASP A 257 -1.18 -19.21 16.87
CA ASP A 257 -1.00 -18.46 18.12
C ASP A 257 -0.20 -17.17 17.83
N GLU A 258 -0.90 -16.03 17.72
CA GLU A 258 -0.32 -14.69 17.56
C GLU A 258 0.56 -14.26 18.77
N ARG A 259 0.68 -15.13 19.77
CA ARG A 259 1.41 -14.97 21.02
C ARG A 259 2.87 -15.40 20.87
N SER A 260 3.60 -14.70 20.01
CA SER A 260 5.07 -14.78 20.01
C SER A 260 5.63 -14.15 21.29
N SER A 261 6.45 -14.90 22.03
CA SER A 261 7.16 -14.41 23.21
C SER A 261 8.61 -14.12 22.88
N TYR A 262 9.11 -12.92 23.20
CA TYR A 262 10.47 -12.49 22.92
C TYR A 262 11.00 -11.51 23.97
N ILE A 263 12.33 -11.40 24.05
CA ILE A 263 13.04 -10.29 24.70
C ILE A 263 13.81 -9.54 23.64
N ALA A 264 13.69 -8.22 23.60
CA ALA A 264 14.50 -7.37 22.77
C ALA A 264 15.22 -6.32 23.61
N THR A 265 16.46 -6.02 23.26
CA THR A 265 17.25 -4.95 23.87
C THR A 265 17.81 -4.07 22.78
N THR A 266 17.55 -2.77 22.83
CA THR A 266 18.09 -1.77 21.91
C THR A 266 19.03 -0.86 22.69
N LEU A 267 20.31 -0.92 22.35
CA LEU A 267 21.33 -0.01 22.85
C LEU A 267 21.49 1.15 21.87
N LYS A 268 21.34 2.37 22.36
CA LYS A 268 21.76 3.60 21.69
C LYS A 268 22.89 4.22 22.51
N PRO A 269 24.15 4.15 22.06
CA PRO A 269 25.29 4.64 22.82
C PRO A 269 25.08 6.09 23.26
N ARG A 270 25.34 6.38 24.54
CA ARG A 270 25.20 7.72 25.17
C ARG A 270 23.78 8.27 25.26
N GLU A 271 22.77 7.55 24.76
CA GLU A 271 21.36 7.92 24.87
C GLU A 271 20.64 7.02 25.87
N SER A 272 20.44 5.75 25.53
CA SER A 272 19.67 4.83 26.37
C SER A 272 19.87 3.35 26.03
N ILE A 273 19.51 2.51 26.99
CA ILE A 273 19.14 1.11 26.77
C ILE A 273 17.63 1.00 26.88
N HIS A 274 17.00 0.46 25.84
CA HIS A 274 15.60 0.06 25.88
C HIS A 274 15.48 -1.47 25.90
N VAL A 275 14.71 -2.02 26.84
CA VAL A 275 14.38 -3.44 26.89
C VAL A 275 12.88 -3.61 26.72
N GLU A 276 12.50 -4.50 25.82
CA GLU A 276 11.12 -4.92 25.59
C GLU A 276 11.02 -6.42 25.87
N TRP A 277 10.04 -6.83 26.65
CA TRP A 277 9.71 -8.22 26.89
C TRP A 277 8.24 -8.43 26.57
N LYS A 278 7.98 -9.30 25.60
CA LYS A 278 6.63 -9.76 25.28
C LYS A 278 6.52 -11.22 25.67
N ASP A 279 5.48 -11.56 26.42
CA ASP A 279 5.15 -12.94 26.75
C ASP A 279 3.64 -13.17 26.68
N GLY A 280 3.18 -13.69 25.55
CA GLY A 280 1.76 -13.80 25.25
C GLY A 280 1.02 -12.46 25.36
N LEU A 281 0.16 -12.34 26.37
CA LEU A 281 -0.62 -11.12 26.65
C LEU A 281 0.13 -10.08 27.48
N TRP A 282 1.33 -10.40 27.98
CA TRP A 282 2.12 -9.49 28.79
C TRP A 282 3.13 -8.74 27.92
N ASN A 283 3.26 -7.44 28.18
CA ASN A 283 4.30 -6.60 27.63
C ASN A 283 4.95 -5.82 28.79
N ALA A 284 6.26 -5.93 28.94
CA ALA A 284 7.05 -5.05 29.78
C ALA A 284 8.03 -4.25 28.91
N ASN A 285 8.13 -2.97 29.20
CA ASN A 285 9.13 -2.08 28.62
C ASN A 285 9.95 -1.45 29.74
N MET A 286 11.25 -1.29 29.48
CA MET A 286 12.18 -0.61 30.36
C MET A 286 13.02 0.34 29.51
N ASN A 287 13.18 1.59 29.93
CA ASN A 287 14.08 2.54 29.32
C ASN A 287 15.05 3.05 30.38
N ILE A 288 16.33 2.85 30.14
CA ILE A 288 17.44 3.26 31.02
C ILE A 288 18.24 4.31 30.26
N PRO A 289 18.12 5.60 30.58
CA PRO A 289 18.97 6.63 29.98
C PRO A 289 20.43 6.45 30.40
N MET A 290 21.34 6.83 29.50
CA MET A 290 22.79 6.68 29.64
C MET A 290 23.55 8.02 29.58
N ASP A 291 22.82 9.12 29.43
CA ASP A 291 23.33 10.49 29.38
C ASP A 291 23.75 11.04 30.75
N GLY A 292 23.54 10.26 31.82
CA GLY A 292 23.91 10.63 33.18
C GLY A 292 22.88 11.51 33.89
N SER A 293 21.73 11.81 33.28
CA SER A 293 20.68 12.66 33.87
C SER A 293 19.79 11.92 34.89
N MET A 294 20.35 10.96 35.64
CA MET A 294 19.61 10.10 36.57
C MET A 294 18.90 10.86 37.70
N GLU A 295 19.25 12.13 37.95
CA GLU A 295 18.88 12.84 39.17
C GLU A 295 17.79 13.91 39.02
N GLU A 296 17.50 14.43 37.82
CA GLU A 296 16.63 15.62 37.72
C GLU A 296 15.24 15.42 37.08
N ASP A 297 15.02 14.48 36.16
CA ASP A 297 13.66 14.17 35.62
C ASP A 297 13.59 12.91 34.72
N GLY A 298 14.69 12.15 34.59
CA GLY A 298 14.83 11.08 33.58
C GLY A 298 15.43 9.80 34.14
N GLY A 299 14.90 9.28 35.25
CA GLY A 299 15.36 8.00 35.79
C GLY A 299 15.04 6.79 34.90
N MET A 300 15.32 5.58 35.38
CA MET A 300 14.85 4.36 34.72
C MET A 300 13.30 4.33 34.71
N HIS A 301 12.71 4.22 33.53
CA HIS A 301 11.26 4.05 33.37
C HIS A 301 10.93 2.59 33.10
N VAL A 302 9.97 2.03 33.84
CA VAL A 302 9.48 0.66 33.65
C VAL A 302 7.96 0.69 33.51
N GLY A 303 7.45 0.13 32.42
CA GLY A 303 6.02 -0.04 32.16
C GLY A 303 5.69 -1.51 31.99
N ILE A 304 4.68 -2.01 32.70
CA ILE A 304 4.17 -3.37 32.53
C ILE A 304 2.68 -3.27 32.20
N ARG A 305 2.28 -3.95 31.12
CA ARG A 305 0.89 -3.98 30.66
C ARG A 305 0.49 -5.42 30.34
N ARG A 306 -0.77 -5.74 30.62
CA ARG A 306 -1.44 -6.94 30.13
C ARG A 306 -2.52 -6.55 29.12
N GLU A 307 -2.54 -7.21 27.97
CA GLU A 307 -3.64 -7.12 27.02
C GLU A 307 -4.80 -8.00 27.49
N VAL A 308 -6.00 -7.41 27.55
CA VAL A 308 -7.24 -8.09 27.89
C VAL A 308 -8.07 -8.16 26.61
N VAL A 309 -8.29 -9.37 26.12
CA VAL A 309 -9.20 -9.64 25.00
C VAL A 309 -10.52 -10.10 25.60
N PHE A 310 -11.60 -9.40 25.25
CA PHE A 310 -12.97 -9.73 25.66
C PHE A 310 -13.67 -10.57 24.58
#